data_AF-A0A926JW24-F1
#
_entry.id   AF-A0A926JW24-F1
#
_cell.length_a   1.000
_cell.length_b   1.000
_cell.length_c   1.000
_cell.angle_alpha   90.00
_cell.angle_beta   90.00
_cell.angle_gamma   90.00
#
_symmetry.space_group_name_H-M   'P 1'
#
loop_
_entity.id
_entity.type
_entity.pdbx_description
1 polymer ?
#
loop_
_entity_poly.entity_id
_entity_poly.type
_entity_poly.pdbx_seq_one_letter_code
_entity_poly.pdbx_strand_id
1 'polypeptide(L)'
;DITDMNNIKYRHILLVQDKNNRFYKEDSAYTQLGEFGPVRIHAGGVAYHNQKIYVASTGLGVRVFDLNKIIEVSGDASKNRLGKESDGTLKAFNYRYILPQTGFYDIDGASPYSCIALGEGTASEKRFWTGQYITSSDGRTPKVYGFPVNAQGEITQNPLPEVIQPKDNETGNNGPVYNMQGVYRKGTTTLMAVTGKSKYQGSTARLVRYYDGAANGGRYRWPHGAEDLYYEQNTGYLWNLTEYETSKYGSDNRCVFAVRYADYD
;
A
#
# COMPACT_ATOMS: atom_id res chain seq x y z
N ASP A 1 18.49 9.20 -9.33
CA ASP A 1 19.45 9.15 -8.23
C ASP A 1 19.05 10.25 -7.26
N ILE A 2 18.80 9.94 -5.98
CA ILE A 2 18.38 10.95 -5.00
C ILE A 2 19.49 11.98 -4.70
N THR A 3 20.71 11.74 -5.17
CA THR A 3 21.84 12.68 -5.06
C THR A 3 21.79 13.81 -6.10
N ASP A 4 20.98 13.66 -7.15
CA ASP A 4 20.68 14.72 -8.12
C ASP A 4 19.17 14.70 -8.44
N MET A 5 18.41 15.43 -7.62
CA MET A 5 16.96 15.59 -7.78
C MET A 5 16.56 16.12 -9.16
N ASN A 6 17.45 16.85 -9.85
CA ASN A 6 17.19 17.38 -11.20
C ASN A 6 17.38 16.32 -12.30
N ASN A 7 17.96 15.18 -11.97
CA ASN A 7 18.29 14.11 -12.93
C ASN A 7 17.84 12.73 -12.43
N ILE A 8 16.71 12.68 -11.71
CA ILE A 8 16.06 11.41 -11.37
C ILE A 8 15.48 10.79 -12.64
N LYS A 9 16.17 9.77 -13.17
CA LYS A 9 15.63 8.91 -14.23
C LYS A 9 14.94 7.72 -13.60
N TYR A 10 13.60 7.74 -13.57
CA TYR A 10 12.79 6.57 -13.25
C TYR A 10 12.29 5.89 -14.52
N ARG A 11 12.02 4.59 -14.43
CA ARG A 11 11.23 3.87 -15.44
C ARG A 11 10.10 3.17 -14.73
N HIS A 12 8.93 3.16 -15.35
CA HIS A 12 7.80 2.41 -14.85
C HIS A 12 7.94 0.93 -15.22
N ILE A 13 7.56 0.08 -14.29
CA ILE A 13 7.43 -1.37 -14.47
C ILE A 13 5.95 -1.68 -14.40
N LEU A 14 5.43 -2.42 -15.38
CA LEU A 14 4.04 -2.86 -15.35
C LEU A 14 3.92 -4.13 -14.50
N LEU A 15 3.09 -4.10 -13.47
CA LEU A 15 2.72 -5.31 -12.73
C LEU A 15 1.75 -6.14 -13.57
N VAL A 16 2.10 -7.41 -13.82
CA VAL A 16 1.30 -8.32 -14.64
C VAL A 16 0.94 -9.58 -13.87
N GLN A 17 -0.08 -10.28 -14.34
CA GLN A 17 -0.53 -11.56 -13.79
C GLN A 17 -0.76 -12.54 -14.94
N ASP A 18 -0.62 -13.83 -14.66
CA ASP A 18 -0.98 -14.89 -15.60
C ASP A 18 -2.46 -14.75 -16.02
N LYS A 19 -2.80 -14.99 -17.30
CA LYS A 19 -4.20 -14.95 -17.77
C LYS A 19 -5.07 -16.04 -17.16
N ASN A 20 -4.48 -17.15 -16.75
CA ASN A 20 -5.15 -18.24 -16.04
C ASN A 20 -5.29 -17.96 -14.54
N ASN A 21 -4.76 -16.83 -14.06
CA ASN A 21 -4.98 -16.42 -12.69
C ASN A 21 -6.47 -16.13 -12.47
N ARG A 22 -7.06 -16.68 -11.39
CA ARG A 22 -8.49 -16.51 -11.07
C ARG A 22 -8.95 -15.06 -10.92
N PHE A 23 -8.02 -14.11 -10.75
CA PHE A 23 -8.32 -12.68 -10.65
C PHE A 23 -8.20 -11.92 -11.96
N TYR A 24 -7.72 -12.57 -13.02
CA TYR A 24 -7.62 -11.96 -14.33
C TYR A 24 -9.03 -11.69 -14.87
N LYS A 25 -9.19 -10.51 -15.47
CA LYS A 25 -10.42 -10.08 -16.14
C LYS A 25 -10.04 -9.53 -17.50
N GLU A 26 -10.68 -10.04 -18.54
CA GLU A 26 -10.51 -9.52 -19.90
C GLU A 26 -11.00 -8.07 -20.00
N ASP A 27 -10.43 -7.35 -20.96
CA ASP A 27 -10.84 -5.99 -21.32
C ASP A 27 -10.76 -5.83 -22.84
N SER A 28 -11.75 -5.17 -23.42
CA SER A 28 -11.77 -4.80 -24.83
C SER A 28 -11.08 -3.45 -25.11
N ALA A 29 -10.65 -2.72 -24.08
CA ALA A 29 -9.94 -1.44 -24.20
C ALA A 29 -8.56 -1.56 -24.86
N TYR A 30 -8.04 -2.78 -25.01
CA TYR A 30 -6.77 -3.06 -25.68
C TYR A 30 -6.77 -4.44 -26.33
N THR A 31 -5.82 -4.68 -27.24
CA THR A 31 -5.61 -5.99 -27.84
C THR A 31 -4.88 -6.92 -26.87
N GLN A 32 -5.63 -7.83 -26.26
CA GLN A 32 -5.10 -8.86 -25.38
C GLN A 32 -4.48 -10.01 -26.19
N LEU A 33 -3.19 -10.27 -25.97
CA LEU A 33 -2.43 -11.39 -26.52
C LEU A 33 -2.36 -12.56 -25.53
N GLY A 34 -1.43 -13.50 -25.73
CA GLY A 34 -1.24 -14.70 -24.90
C GLY A 34 -0.56 -14.45 -23.54
N GLU A 35 -0.52 -15.50 -22.72
CA GLU A 35 0.24 -15.68 -21.46
C GLU A 35 -0.11 -14.78 -20.26
N PHE A 36 -0.13 -13.45 -20.40
CA PHE A 36 -0.30 -12.55 -19.26
C PHE A 36 -1.21 -11.35 -19.56
N GLY A 37 -1.78 -10.82 -18.48
CA GLY A 37 -2.60 -9.62 -18.46
C GLY A 37 -2.15 -8.64 -17.36
N PRO A 38 -2.74 -7.44 -17.28
CA PRO A 38 -2.31 -6.44 -16.34
C PRO A 38 -2.91 -6.74 -14.97
N VAL A 39 -2.23 -6.32 -13.91
CA VAL A 39 -2.84 -6.28 -12.57
C VAL A 39 -3.69 -5.02 -12.49
N ARG A 40 -5.01 -5.20 -12.53
CA ARG A 40 -6.00 -4.12 -12.54
C ARG A 40 -6.65 -3.98 -11.19
N ILE A 41 -5.98 -3.30 -10.27
CA ILE A 41 -6.46 -3.06 -8.91
C ILE A 41 -6.23 -1.61 -8.53
N HIS A 42 -7.00 -1.15 -7.54
CA HIS A 42 -6.57 -0.03 -6.72
C HIS A 42 -5.57 -0.57 -5.70
N ALA A 43 -4.30 -0.17 -5.83
CA ALA A 43 -3.24 -0.57 -4.93
C ALA A 43 -3.27 0.34 -3.71
N GLY A 44 -3.87 -0.10 -2.60
CA GLY A 44 -3.97 0.71 -1.39
C GLY A 44 -2.61 0.95 -0.70
N GLY A 45 -1.61 0.11 -0.99
CA GLY A 45 -0.28 0.24 -0.40
C GLY A 45 0.72 -0.70 -1.06
N VAL A 46 2.00 -0.37 -0.89
CA VAL A 46 3.11 -1.19 -1.37
C VAL A 46 4.16 -1.29 -0.27
N ALA A 47 4.44 -2.51 0.19
CA ALA A 47 5.55 -2.79 1.08
C ALA A 47 6.68 -3.50 0.33
N TYR A 48 7.90 -3.36 0.84
CA TYR A 48 9.08 -4.04 0.33
C TYR A 48 9.73 -4.89 1.42
N HIS A 49 10.05 -6.14 1.11
CA HIS A 49 10.89 -6.98 1.95
C HIS A 49 11.55 -8.09 1.15
N ASN A 50 12.83 -8.38 1.44
CA ASN A 50 13.56 -9.51 0.88
C ASN A 50 13.43 -9.66 -0.65
N GLN A 51 13.76 -8.60 -1.41
CA GLN A 51 13.65 -8.55 -2.87
C GLN A 51 12.23 -8.74 -3.43
N LYS A 52 11.19 -8.63 -2.60
CA LYS A 52 9.79 -8.74 -3.03
C LYS A 52 9.05 -7.44 -2.71
N ILE A 53 8.11 -7.09 -3.56
CA ILE A 53 7.09 -6.08 -3.26
C ILE A 53 5.74 -6.76 -3.00
N TYR A 54 5.00 -6.18 -2.06
CA TYR A 54 3.73 -6.68 -1.56
C TYR A 54 2.70 -5.59 -1.77
N VAL A 55 1.69 -5.87 -2.59
CA VAL A 55 0.69 -4.88 -3.00
C VAL A 55 -0.63 -5.22 -2.35
N ALA A 56 -1.17 -4.29 -1.56
CA ALA A 56 -2.50 -4.42 -0.98
C ALA A 56 -3.55 -4.37 -2.09
N SER A 57 -4.43 -5.38 -2.11
CA SER A 57 -5.51 -5.53 -3.07
C SER A 57 -6.83 -5.57 -2.31
N THR A 58 -7.62 -4.51 -2.40
CA THR A 58 -8.76 -4.20 -1.49
C THR A 58 -9.68 -5.38 -1.16
N GLY A 59 -10.10 -6.15 -2.15
CA GLY A 59 -11.01 -7.28 -1.96
C GLY A 59 -10.36 -8.66 -1.88
N LEU A 60 -9.03 -8.74 -1.91
CA LEU A 60 -8.29 -10.02 -2.04
C LEU A 60 -7.31 -10.28 -0.89
N GLY A 61 -6.59 -9.26 -0.43
CA GLY A 61 -5.44 -9.46 0.46
C GLY A 61 -4.19 -8.86 -0.15
N VAL A 62 -3.14 -9.67 -0.29
CA VAL A 62 -1.80 -9.18 -0.68
C VAL A 62 -1.32 -9.91 -1.93
N ARG A 63 -0.94 -9.17 -2.96
CA ARG A 63 -0.26 -9.71 -4.15
C ARG A 63 1.25 -9.60 -3.98
N VAL A 64 1.98 -10.61 -4.41
CA VAL A 64 3.44 -10.70 -4.23
C VAL A 64 4.13 -10.68 -5.59
N PHE A 65 5.19 -9.89 -5.69
CA PHE A 65 6.04 -9.80 -6.87
C PHE A 65 7.50 -9.85 -6.47
N ASP A 66 8.27 -10.73 -7.09
CA ASP A 66 9.71 -10.89 -6.83
C ASP A 66 10.53 -10.05 -7.82
N LEU A 67 11.28 -9.07 -7.31
CA LEU A 67 12.08 -8.15 -8.12
C LEU A 67 13.19 -8.86 -8.92
N ASN A 68 13.57 -10.09 -8.56
CA ASN A 68 14.48 -10.90 -9.36
C ASN A 68 13.81 -11.51 -10.62
N LYS A 69 12.52 -11.27 -10.81
CA LYS A 69 11.71 -11.75 -11.95
C LYS A 69 11.28 -10.61 -12.88
N ILE A 70 11.97 -9.47 -12.86
CA ILE A 70 11.76 -8.41 -13.85
C ILE A 70 12.12 -8.95 -15.24
N ILE A 71 11.22 -8.75 -16.20
CA ILE A 71 11.39 -9.19 -17.58
C ILE A 71 11.40 -7.95 -18.49
N GLU A 72 12.41 -7.82 -19.33
CA GLU A 72 12.42 -6.83 -20.40
C GLU A 72 11.48 -7.26 -21.53
N VAL A 73 10.66 -6.33 -22.02
CA VAL A 73 9.69 -6.57 -23.08
C VAL A 73 9.92 -5.61 -24.24
N SER A 74 9.34 -5.94 -25.39
CA SER A 74 9.48 -5.12 -26.58
C SER A 74 8.57 -3.91 -26.55
N GLY A 75 9.12 -2.75 -26.94
CA GLY A 75 8.36 -1.52 -27.12
C GLY A 75 7.20 -1.68 -28.12
N ASP A 76 6.21 -0.81 -27.95
CA ASP A 76 5.01 -0.76 -28.80
C ASP A 76 4.44 0.66 -28.80
N ALA A 77 4.79 1.45 -29.81
CA ALA A 77 4.34 2.84 -29.91
C ALA A 77 2.80 3.00 -29.91
N SER A 78 2.06 1.95 -30.30
CA SER A 78 0.59 1.97 -30.26
C SER A 78 0.03 2.01 -28.83
N LYS A 79 0.81 1.55 -27.84
CA LYS A 79 0.42 1.39 -26.43
C LYS A 79 -0.86 0.56 -26.23
N ASN A 80 -1.27 -0.23 -27.22
CA ASN A 80 -2.58 -0.88 -27.24
C ASN A 80 -2.52 -2.41 -27.21
N ARG A 81 -1.34 -3.01 -27.02
CA ARG A 81 -1.18 -4.48 -26.96
C ARG A 81 -0.52 -4.93 -25.68
N LEU A 82 -0.94 -6.09 -25.19
CA LEU A 82 -0.45 -6.70 -23.97
C LEU A 82 -0.45 -8.22 -24.04
N GLY A 83 0.63 -8.85 -23.62
CA GLY A 83 0.80 -10.30 -23.60
C GLY A 83 1.90 -10.78 -24.55
N LYS A 84 1.87 -12.06 -24.93
CA LYS A 84 2.83 -12.66 -25.85
C LYS A 84 2.23 -12.90 -27.25
N GLU A 85 2.97 -12.45 -28.26
CA GLU A 85 2.69 -12.67 -29.69
C GLU A 85 3.00 -14.12 -30.09
N SER A 86 2.50 -14.55 -31.26
CA SER A 86 2.75 -15.91 -31.79
C SER A 86 4.23 -16.20 -32.08
N ASP A 87 5.02 -15.16 -32.41
CA ASP A 87 6.48 -15.26 -32.60
C ASP A 87 7.28 -15.26 -31.29
N GLY A 88 6.59 -15.16 -30.15
CA GLY A 88 7.17 -15.14 -28.82
C GLY A 88 7.50 -13.75 -28.26
N THR A 89 7.32 -12.69 -29.05
CA THR A 89 7.54 -11.31 -28.61
C THR A 89 6.59 -10.92 -27.48
N LEU A 90 7.12 -10.34 -26.40
CA LEU A 90 6.32 -9.81 -25.29
C LEU A 90 5.98 -8.33 -25.52
N LYS A 91 4.71 -7.96 -25.35
CA LYS A 91 4.19 -6.59 -25.45
C LYS A 91 3.52 -6.16 -24.14
N ALA A 92 3.68 -4.90 -23.76
CA ALA A 92 3.10 -4.37 -22.52
C ALA A 92 2.83 -2.87 -22.58
N PHE A 93 1.90 -2.40 -23.42
CA PHE A 93 1.51 -0.98 -23.50
C PHE A 93 2.68 0.02 -23.65
N ASN A 94 3.77 -0.39 -24.31
CA ASN A 94 5.03 0.35 -24.41
C ASN A 94 5.88 0.49 -23.13
N TYR A 95 5.55 -0.23 -22.05
CA TYR A 95 6.46 -0.39 -20.93
C TYR A 95 7.69 -1.16 -21.41
N ARG A 96 8.86 -0.84 -20.85
CA ARG A 96 10.10 -1.59 -21.13
C ARG A 96 10.23 -2.84 -20.27
N TYR A 97 9.60 -2.85 -19.10
CA TYR A 97 9.72 -3.92 -18.14
C TYR A 97 8.34 -4.31 -17.61
N ILE A 98 8.15 -5.62 -17.45
CA ILE A 98 7.04 -6.19 -16.70
C ILE A 98 7.58 -6.89 -15.45
N LEU A 99 6.74 -6.97 -14.43
CA LEU A 99 7.00 -7.73 -13.22
C LEU A 99 5.83 -8.68 -12.96
N PRO A 100 6.00 -9.99 -13.20
CA PRO A 100 4.95 -10.98 -12.98
C PRO A 100 4.64 -11.17 -11.50
N GLN A 101 3.35 -11.30 -11.18
CA GLN A 101 2.89 -11.77 -9.87
C GLN A 101 3.43 -13.19 -9.63
N THR A 102 4.16 -13.38 -8.54
CA THR A 102 4.73 -14.68 -8.15
C THR A 102 3.93 -15.38 -7.06
N GLY A 103 3.02 -14.67 -6.40
CA GLY A 103 2.14 -15.25 -5.40
C GLY A 103 1.05 -14.28 -4.96
N PHE A 104 0.19 -14.76 -4.08
CA PHE A 104 -0.76 -13.93 -3.34
C PHE A 104 -1.05 -14.58 -1.98
N TYR A 105 -1.45 -13.77 -1.03
CA TYR A 105 -2.03 -14.20 0.23
C TYR A 105 -3.49 -13.78 0.24
N ASP A 106 -4.38 -14.77 0.20
CA ASP A 106 -5.81 -14.61 0.45
C ASP A 106 -5.99 -14.64 1.96
N ILE A 107 -6.07 -13.46 2.54
CA ILE A 107 -6.10 -13.30 3.99
C ILE A 107 -7.56 -13.04 4.37
N ASP A 108 -8.09 -13.89 5.24
CA ASP A 108 -9.45 -13.73 5.74
C ASP A 108 -9.51 -12.71 6.88
N GLY A 109 -10.65 -12.03 7.00
CA GLY A 109 -10.98 -11.17 8.14
C GLY A 109 -10.40 -9.75 8.14
N ALA A 110 -9.41 -9.46 7.28
CA ALA A 110 -8.78 -8.13 7.20
C ALA A 110 -9.19 -7.28 5.98
N SER A 111 -10.17 -7.75 5.19
CA SER A 111 -10.80 -6.98 4.10
C SER A 111 -11.75 -5.88 4.64
N PRO A 112 -11.84 -4.69 4.02
CA PRO A 112 -11.14 -4.27 2.81
C PRO A 112 -9.72 -3.74 3.08
N TYR A 113 -8.74 -4.28 2.35
CA TYR A 113 -7.34 -3.88 2.47
C TYR A 113 -7.11 -2.48 1.90
N SER A 114 -6.63 -1.57 2.74
CA SER A 114 -6.42 -0.17 2.34
C SER A 114 -4.96 0.22 2.23
N CYS A 115 -4.07 -0.52 2.87
CA CYS A 115 -2.65 -0.22 3.01
C CYS A 115 -1.88 -1.48 3.40
N ILE A 116 -0.56 -1.47 3.23
CA ILE A 116 0.37 -2.46 3.73
C ILE A 116 1.77 -1.87 3.98
N ALA A 117 2.27 -2.02 5.21
CA ALA A 117 3.63 -1.63 5.56
C ALA A 117 4.39 -2.75 6.27
N LEU A 118 5.70 -2.81 6.06
CA LEU A 118 6.57 -3.63 6.89
C LEU A 118 6.86 -2.90 8.20
N GLY A 119 6.57 -3.55 9.32
CA GLY A 119 6.85 -3.03 10.65
C GLY A 119 7.22 -4.14 11.63
N GLU A 120 7.08 -3.85 12.92
CA GLU A 120 7.49 -4.73 14.00
C GLU A 120 6.31 -5.00 14.94
N GLY A 121 6.17 -6.27 15.35
CA GLY A 121 5.24 -6.69 16.40
C GLY A 121 5.76 -6.37 17.80
N THR A 122 4.99 -6.80 18.80
CA THR A 122 5.30 -6.52 20.21
C THR A 122 6.57 -7.22 20.70
N ALA A 123 6.98 -8.33 20.07
CA ALA A 123 8.24 -9.02 20.35
C ALA A 123 9.36 -8.60 19.38
N SER A 124 9.22 -7.44 18.72
CA SER A 124 10.15 -6.90 17.72
C SER A 124 10.34 -7.79 16.48
N GLU A 125 9.41 -8.72 16.24
CA GLU A 125 9.38 -9.57 15.07
C GLU A 125 8.79 -8.84 13.86
N LYS A 126 9.28 -9.15 12.66
CA LYS A 126 8.80 -8.53 11.43
C LYS A 126 7.36 -8.95 11.13
N ARG A 127 6.52 -7.97 10.85
CA ARG A 127 5.12 -8.18 10.43
C ARG A 127 4.77 -7.26 9.27
N PHE A 128 3.94 -7.75 8.35
CA PHE A 128 3.20 -6.88 7.45
C PHE A 128 1.95 -6.41 8.14
N TRP A 129 1.83 -5.10 8.28
CA TRP A 129 0.71 -4.42 8.90
C TRP A 129 -0.24 -3.90 7.82
N THR A 130 -1.54 -4.14 7.98
CA THR A 130 -2.59 -3.64 7.08
C THR A 130 -3.66 -2.93 7.90
N GLY A 131 -4.33 -1.96 7.28
CA GLY A 131 -5.51 -1.29 7.83
C GLY A 131 -6.75 -1.55 6.98
N GLN A 132 -7.92 -1.51 7.61
CA GLN A 132 -9.21 -1.56 6.91
C GLN A 132 -9.72 -0.17 6.52
N TYR A 133 -10.04 0.03 5.23
CA TYR A 133 -10.83 1.20 4.80
C TYR A 133 -12.30 0.96 5.10
N ILE A 134 -12.73 1.33 6.31
CA ILE A 134 -14.13 1.30 6.72
C ILE A 134 -14.54 2.73 7.06
N THR A 135 -15.70 3.16 6.54
CA THR A 135 -16.27 4.48 6.83
C THR A 135 -17.21 4.40 8.02
N SER A 136 -17.53 5.52 8.65
CA SER A 136 -18.46 5.54 9.79
C SER A 136 -19.88 5.09 9.42
N SER A 137 -20.28 5.22 8.16
CA SER A 137 -21.59 4.78 7.66
C SER A 137 -21.70 3.28 7.42
N ASP A 138 -20.57 2.56 7.40
CA ASP A 138 -20.52 1.12 7.15
C ASP A 138 -21.03 0.30 8.36
N GLY A 139 -20.91 0.84 9.58
CA GLY A 139 -21.36 0.20 10.82
C GLY A 139 -20.37 -0.83 11.40
N ARG A 140 -19.38 -1.30 10.62
CA ARG A 140 -18.28 -2.12 11.16
C ARG A 140 -17.26 -1.25 11.92
N THR A 141 -16.50 -1.88 12.82
CA THR A 141 -15.36 -1.26 13.50
C THR A 141 -14.06 -1.60 12.76
N PRO A 142 -13.36 -0.62 12.16
CA PRO A 142 -12.06 -0.82 11.52
C PRO A 142 -11.02 -1.42 12.48
N LYS A 143 -10.16 -2.28 11.93
CA LYS A 143 -9.03 -2.90 12.62
C LYS A 143 -7.74 -2.74 11.82
N VAL A 144 -6.63 -2.88 12.54
CA VAL A 144 -5.28 -3.04 11.98
C VAL A 144 -4.83 -4.47 12.24
N TYR A 145 -4.25 -5.13 11.23
CA TYR A 145 -3.83 -6.53 11.31
C TYR A 145 -2.34 -6.66 11.03
N GLY A 146 -1.64 -7.46 11.83
CA GLY A 146 -0.21 -7.71 11.73
C GLY A 146 0.10 -9.16 11.42
N PHE A 147 0.48 -9.45 10.18
CA PHE A 147 0.79 -10.78 9.70
C PHE A 147 2.28 -11.08 9.87
N PRO A 148 2.68 -12.15 10.58
CA PRO A 148 4.09 -12.48 10.74
C PRO A 148 4.77 -12.82 9.42
N VAL A 149 6.03 -12.43 9.33
CA VAL A 149 6.85 -12.59 8.12
C VAL A 149 8.12 -13.34 8.47
N ASN A 150 8.40 -14.44 7.77
CA ASN A 150 9.64 -15.20 7.96
C ASN A 150 10.85 -14.52 7.26
N ALA A 151 12.04 -15.07 7.45
CA ALA A 151 13.27 -14.53 6.87
C ALA A 151 13.27 -14.50 5.32
N GLN A 152 12.44 -15.34 4.68
CA GLN A 152 12.27 -15.42 3.22
C GLN A 152 11.22 -14.42 2.70
N GLY A 153 10.60 -13.64 3.57
CA GLY A 153 9.55 -12.69 3.23
C GLY A 153 8.19 -13.35 3.01
N GLU A 154 7.95 -14.53 3.56
CA GLU A 154 6.64 -15.18 3.43
C GLU A 154 5.77 -14.81 4.62
N ILE A 155 4.51 -14.43 4.34
CA ILE A 155 3.50 -14.29 5.39
C ILE A 155 3.17 -15.68 5.94
N THR A 156 3.34 -15.86 7.25
CA THR A 156 3.06 -17.12 7.95
C THR A 156 1.76 -17.05 8.74
N GLN A 157 1.24 -18.22 9.14
CA GLN A 157 0.06 -18.33 10.00
C GLN A 157 0.40 -18.54 11.48
N ASN A 158 1.68 -18.77 11.79
CA ASN A 158 2.20 -18.97 13.13
C ASN A 158 3.40 -18.04 13.37
N PRO A 159 3.37 -17.20 14.43
CA PRO A 159 2.25 -16.99 15.36
C PRO A 159 0.98 -16.48 14.65
N LEU A 160 -0.17 -16.46 15.34
CA LEU A 160 -1.39 -15.89 14.75
C LEU A 160 -1.20 -14.39 14.40
N PRO A 161 -1.99 -13.86 13.45
CA PRO A 161 -1.99 -12.43 13.17
C PRO A 161 -2.33 -11.62 14.43
N GLU A 162 -1.60 -10.54 14.66
CA GLU A 162 -1.97 -9.54 15.67
C GLU A 162 -3.16 -8.73 15.16
N VAL A 163 -4.06 -8.36 16.06
CA VAL A 163 -5.26 -7.58 15.73
C VAL A 163 -5.39 -6.41 16.69
N ILE A 164 -5.35 -5.20 16.13
CA ILE A 164 -5.45 -3.96 16.89
C ILE A 164 -6.78 -3.28 16.53
N GLN A 165 -7.50 -2.84 17.57
CA GLN A 165 -8.67 -1.97 17.43
C GLN A 165 -8.26 -0.55 17.87
N PRO A 166 -7.67 0.24 16.95
CA PRO A 166 -7.17 1.56 17.32
C PRO A 166 -8.33 2.51 17.60
N LYS A 167 -8.09 3.43 18.53
CA LYS A 167 -9.05 4.47 18.91
C LYS A 167 -8.57 5.83 18.43
N ASP A 168 -9.50 6.60 17.88
CA ASP A 168 -9.29 7.97 17.45
C ASP A 168 -9.91 8.92 18.49
N ASN A 169 -9.12 9.63 19.34
CA ASN A 169 -9.65 10.78 20.09
C ASN A 169 -8.59 11.52 20.94
N GLU A 170 -8.41 12.83 20.75
CA GLU A 170 -7.75 13.67 21.79
C GLU A 170 -8.78 14.51 22.58
N THR A 171 -9.96 14.83 22.02
CA THR A 171 -11.18 15.28 22.73
C THR A 171 -12.43 15.11 21.83
N GLY A 172 -13.54 14.55 22.36
CA GLY A 172 -14.87 14.70 21.74
C GLY A 172 -15.56 13.49 21.08
N ASN A 173 -15.04 12.26 21.18
CA ASN A 173 -15.77 10.96 21.16
C ASN A 173 -14.77 9.83 20.87
N ASN A 174 -14.63 8.89 21.80
CA ASN A 174 -13.70 7.75 21.79
C ASN A 174 -14.06 6.73 20.70
N GLY A 175 -13.94 7.10 19.42
CA GLY A 175 -14.42 6.32 18.28
C GLY A 175 -13.33 5.49 17.60
N PRO A 176 -13.71 4.54 16.74
CA PRO A 176 -12.77 3.83 15.87
C PRO A 176 -12.02 4.76 14.90
N VAL A 177 -10.82 4.35 14.48
CA VAL A 177 -10.10 5.02 13.39
C VAL A 177 -10.68 4.62 12.03
N TYR A 178 -11.71 5.32 11.58
CA TYR A 178 -12.31 5.14 10.24
C TYR A 178 -11.42 5.71 9.13
N ASN A 179 -11.65 5.30 7.88
CA ASN A 179 -11.00 5.83 6.66
C ASN A 179 -9.45 5.72 6.69
N MET A 180 -8.91 4.62 7.22
CA MET A 180 -7.47 4.36 7.16
C MET A 180 -7.03 4.18 5.71
N GLN A 181 -5.97 4.90 5.33
CA GLN A 181 -5.31 4.86 4.03
C GLN A 181 -3.83 4.47 4.14
N GLY A 182 -3.28 4.51 5.35
CA GLY A 182 -1.90 4.12 5.61
C GLY A 182 -1.73 3.59 7.01
N VAL A 183 -0.75 2.71 7.18
CA VAL A 183 -0.44 2.15 8.49
C VAL A 183 1.06 1.95 8.65
N TYR A 184 1.57 2.19 9.85
CA TYR A 184 2.88 1.71 10.27
C TYR A 184 2.80 1.31 11.73
N ARG A 185 3.52 0.26 12.13
CA ARG A 185 3.57 -0.17 13.52
C ARG A 185 4.95 -0.62 13.93
N LYS A 186 5.30 -0.26 15.17
CA LYS A 186 6.53 -0.65 15.85
C LYS A 186 6.22 -0.94 17.31
N GLY A 187 6.41 -2.19 17.73
CA GLY A 187 6.09 -2.60 19.10
C GLY A 187 4.61 -2.40 19.40
N THR A 188 4.30 -1.54 20.37
CA THR A 188 2.94 -1.20 20.80
C THR A 188 2.38 0.09 20.18
N THR A 189 3.16 0.78 19.33
CA THR A 189 2.76 2.04 18.70
C THR A 189 2.27 1.80 17.28
N THR A 190 1.01 2.17 17.00
CA THR A 190 0.42 2.16 15.66
C THR A 190 0.21 3.58 15.17
N LEU A 191 0.77 3.91 14.00
CA LEU A 191 0.52 5.14 13.25
C LEU A 191 -0.41 4.83 12.08
N MET A 192 -1.40 5.68 11.85
CA MET A 192 -2.36 5.54 10.77
C MET A 192 -2.56 6.86 10.05
N ALA A 193 -2.40 6.87 8.73
CA ALA A 193 -2.83 7.97 7.89
C ALA A 193 -4.33 7.80 7.60
N VAL A 194 -5.12 8.85 7.84
CA VAL A 194 -6.54 8.90 7.49
C VAL A 194 -6.83 10.14 6.65
N THR A 195 -7.62 9.98 5.60
CA THR A 195 -8.08 11.08 4.73
C THR A 195 -9.61 11.19 4.72
N GLY A 196 -10.15 12.21 4.05
CA GLY A 196 -11.60 12.41 3.93
C GLY A 196 -12.29 12.78 5.26
N LYS A 197 -11.55 13.33 6.22
CA LYS A 197 -12.07 13.78 7.51
C LYS A 197 -12.58 15.20 7.46
N SER A 198 -13.40 15.56 8.45
CA SER A 198 -13.73 16.96 8.72
C SER A 198 -12.46 17.79 8.91
N LYS A 199 -12.48 19.00 8.36
CA LYS A 199 -11.33 19.91 8.35
C LYS A 199 -10.88 20.20 9.79
N TYR A 200 -9.63 19.89 10.10
CA TYR A 200 -8.98 20.17 11.37
C TYR A 200 -7.65 20.88 11.11
N GLN A 201 -7.47 22.03 11.76
CA GLN A 201 -6.30 22.91 11.56
C GLN A 201 -5.93 23.09 10.09
N GLY A 202 -6.89 23.21 9.16
CA GLY A 202 -6.60 23.42 7.73
C GLY A 202 -6.38 22.16 6.88
N SER A 203 -6.48 20.95 7.44
CA SER A 203 -6.38 19.69 6.69
C SER A 203 -7.62 18.80 6.88
N THR A 204 -7.95 18.02 5.85
CA THR A 204 -8.96 16.93 5.91
C THR A 204 -8.30 15.55 6.04
N ALA A 205 -6.99 15.52 6.28
CA ALA A 205 -6.24 14.33 6.65
C ALA A 205 -5.59 14.48 8.03
N ARG A 206 -5.37 13.34 8.69
CA ARG A 206 -4.74 13.25 10.01
C ARG A 206 -3.77 12.08 10.03
N LEU A 207 -2.70 12.23 10.80
CA LEU A 207 -1.95 11.10 11.32
C LEU A 207 -2.49 10.81 12.70
N VAL A 208 -2.94 9.58 12.92
CA VAL A 208 -3.43 9.11 14.22
C VAL A 208 -2.39 8.19 14.82
N ARG A 209 -1.96 8.48 16.05
CA ARG A 209 -1.11 7.61 16.85
C ARG A 209 -1.93 6.91 17.91
N TYR A 210 -1.78 5.60 18.02
CA TYR A 210 -2.43 4.80 19.04
C TYR A 210 -1.40 3.89 19.71
N TYR A 211 -1.38 3.92 21.04
CA TYR A 211 -0.67 2.93 21.85
C TYR A 211 -1.64 1.84 22.28
N ASP A 212 -1.18 0.59 22.31
CA ASP A 212 -1.99 -0.53 22.77
C ASP A 212 -2.58 -0.27 24.16
N GLY A 213 -3.87 -0.57 24.31
CA GLY A 213 -4.60 -0.38 25.56
C GLY A 213 -4.96 1.08 25.90
N ALA A 214 -4.46 2.07 25.15
CA ALA A 214 -4.79 3.46 25.40
C ALA A 214 -6.31 3.71 25.29
N ALA A 215 -6.82 4.60 26.13
CA ALA A 215 -8.21 5.03 26.04
C ALA A 215 -8.50 5.74 24.71
N ASN A 216 -7.48 6.38 24.14
CA ASN A 216 -7.55 7.46 23.18
C ASN A 216 -6.28 7.51 22.32
N GLY A 217 -6.41 7.85 21.03
CA GLY A 217 -5.28 8.09 20.14
C GLY A 217 -4.98 9.58 19.95
N GLY A 218 -3.70 9.92 19.79
CA GLY A 218 -3.25 11.28 19.49
C GLY A 218 -3.43 11.63 18.01
N ARG A 219 -3.70 12.90 17.70
CA ARG A 219 -3.93 13.37 16.33
C ARG A 219 -2.93 14.44 15.92
N TYR A 220 -2.47 14.34 14.69
CA TYR A 220 -1.61 15.35 14.09
C TYR A 220 -2.20 15.80 12.76
N ARG A 221 -2.07 17.10 12.47
CA ARG A 221 -2.38 17.62 11.13
C ARG A 221 -1.48 16.93 10.12
N TRP A 222 -2.05 16.48 9.00
CA TRP A 222 -1.32 15.74 7.99
C TRP A 222 -1.68 16.21 6.57
N PRO A 223 -0.83 16.02 5.53
CA PRO A 223 -1.17 16.39 4.16
C PRO A 223 -2.42 15.66 3.63
N HIS A 224 -3.27 16.38 2.89
CA HIS A 224 -4.46 15.80 2.28
C HIS A 224 -4.08 14.72 1.25
N GLY A 225 -4.89 13.66 1.16
CA GLY A 225 -4.66 12.57 0.22
C GLY A 225 -3.51 11.65 0.65
N ALA A 226 -3.02 11.78 1.88
CA ALA A 226 -1.99 10.91 2.42
C ALA A 226 -2.42 9.44 2.39
N GLU A 227 -1.61 8.62 1.73
CA GLU A 227 -1.78 7.18 1.60
C GLU A 227 -0.82 6.45 2.55
N ASP A 228 -0.20 5.38 2.08
CA ASP A 228 0.54 4.46 2.92
C ASP A 228 1.88 4.98 3.46
N LEU A 229 2.30 4.40 4.57
CA LEU A 229 3.48 4.81 5.34
C LEU A 229 4.65 3.85 5.11
N TYR A 230 5.86 4.38 5.04
CA TYR A 230 7.10 3.60 5.03
C TYR A 230 8.08 4.14 6.06
N TYR A 231 8.54 3.30 6.99
CA TYR A 231 9.57 3.68 7.95
C TYR A 231 10.96 3.23 7.48
N GLU A 232 11.86 4.19 7.30
CA GLU A 232 13.25 3.95 6.97
C GLU A 232 14.08 3.85 8.26
N GLN A 233 14.33 2.62 8.71
CA GLN A 233 14.97 2.34 9.99
C GLN A 233 16.33 3.03 10.18
N ASN A 234 17.13 3.14 9.11
CA ASN A 234 18.49 3.69 9.18
C ASN A 234 18.53 5.20 9.45
N THR A 235 17.50 5.92 9.02
CA THR A 235 17.42 7.39 9.14
C THR A 235 16.42 7.83 10.22
N GLY A 236 15.51 6.94 10.62
CA GLY A 236 14.42 7.27 11.52
C GLY A 236 13.29 8.07 10.85
N TYR A 237 13.27 8.12 9.51
CA TYR A 237 12.25 8.83 8.76
C TYR A 237 11.03 7.97 8.47
N LEU A 238 9.85 8.55 8.73
CA LEU A 238 8.56 8.04 8.28
C LEU A 238 8.20 8.77 6.98
N TRP A 239 8.30 8.05 5.88
CA TRP A 239 7.94 8.47 4.54
C TRP A 239 6.45 8.28 4.28
N ASN A 240 5.87 9.20 3.53
CA ASN A 240 4.50 9.13 3.06
C ASN A 240 4.37 9.83 1.70
N LEU A 241 3.28 9.53 0.99
CA LEU A 241 2.94 10.16 -0.27
C LEU A 241 1.48 10.58 -0.27
N THR A 242 1.13 11.54 -1.12
CA THR A 242 -0.26 11.94 -1.34
C THR A 242 -0.80 11.52 -2.70
N GLU A 243 -2.09 11.19 -2.76
CA GLU A 243 -2.89 11.14 -3.99
C GLU A 243 -3.22 12.53 -4.52
N TYR A 244 -3.61 12.57 -5.80
CA TYR A 244 -3.94 13.80 -6.51
C TYR A 244 -5.36 14.29 -6.16
N GLU A 245 -5.49 15.48 -5.55
CA GLU A 245 -6.78 16.14 -5.26
C GLU A 245 -7.20 17.07 -6.42
N THR A 246 -7.65 16.46 -7.54
CA THR A 246 -8.13 17.18 -8.75
C THR A 246 -9.19 18.23 -8.45
N SER A 247 -10.17 17.88 -7.61
CA SER A 247 -11.36 18.69 -7.33
C SER A 247 -11.05 20.05 -6.70
N LYS A 248 -9.90 20.18 -6.04
CA LYS A 248 -9.52 21.39 -5.31
C LYS A 248 -8.46 22.21 -6.02
N TYR A 249 -7.45 21.56 -6.62
CA TYR A 249 -6.29 22.27 -7.18
C TYR A 249 -6.27 22.32 -8.71
N GLY A 250 -7.04 21.45 -9.39
CA GLY A 250 -7.09 21.44 -10.87
C GLY A 250 -5.77 21.07 -11.57
N SER A 251 -4.71 20.75 -10.83
CA SER A 251 -3.39 20.33 -11.33
C SER A 251 -2.73 19.33 -10.37
N ASP A 252 -1.90 18.43 -10.90
CA ASP A 252 -1.17 17.43 -10.11
C ASP A 252 -0.44 18.07 -8.92
N ASN A 253 -0.78 17.62 -7.71
CA ASN A 253 -0.32 18.18 -6.45
C ASN A 253 0.27 17.11 -5.52
N ARG A 254 0.58 15.92 -6.07
CA ARG A 254 1.14 14.82 -5.29
C ARG A 254 2.49 15.21 -4.72
N CYS A 255 2.69 14.90 -3.45
CA CYS A 255 3.97 15.10 -2.79
C CYS A 255 4.45 13.80 -2.15
N VAL A 256 5.76 13.61 -2.16
CA VAL A 256 6.45 12.64 -1.32
C VAL A 256 7.18 13.44 -0.27
N PHE A 257 7.02 13.05 0.99
CA PHE A 257 7.62 13.76 2.12
C PHE A 257 8.01 12.77 3.21
N ALA A 258 8.85 13.22 4.12
CA ALA A 258 9.28 12.48 5.29
C ALA A 258 9.19 13.35 6.54
N VAL A 259 8.90 12.70 7.67
CA VAL A 259 9.01 13.29 9.02
C VAL A 259 9.86 12.38 9.89
N ARG A 260 10.36 12.88 11.02
CA ARG A 260 11.02 12.00 12.00
C ARG A 260 9.95 11.19 12.71
N TYR A 261 10.09 9.87 12.73
CA TYR A 261 9.17 8.99 13.47
C TYR A 261 9.09 9.35 14.95
N ALA A 262 10.22 9.70 15.57
CA ALA A 262 10.31 10.05 16.99
C ALA A 262 9.51 11.30 17.39
N ASP A 263 9.08 12.15 16.45
CA ASP A 263 8.19 13.27 16.75
C ASP A 263 6.73 12.81 16.97
N TYR A 264 6.42 11.55 16.65
CA TYR A 264 5.10 10.93 16.69
C TYR A 264 5.08 9.57 17.40
N ASP A 265 6.17 9.13 18.03
CA ASP A 265 6.19 7.96 18.92
C ASP A 265 5.86 8.36 20.37
#